data_AF-A0A946BFV9-F1
#
_entry.id   AF-A0A946BFV9-F1
#
_cell.length_a   1.000
_cell.length_b   1.000
_cell.length_c   1.000
_cell.angle_alpha   90.00
_cell.angle_beta   90.00
_cell.angle_gamma   90.00
#
_symmetry.space_group_name_H-M   'P 1'
#
loop_
_entity.id
_entity.type
_entity.pdbx_description
1 polymer ?
#
loop_
_entity_poly.entity_id
_entity_poly.type
_entity_poly.pdbx_seq_one_letter_code
_entity_poly.pdbx_strand_id
1 'polypeptide(L)'
;LKRMETIEKSISGFKKESVATVKSKPAAPAKEAIKKGLFHTIKKGETLYSISKKYNTDVETLRKLNKLSVNATIFKGNKIFVR
;
A
#
# COMPACT_ATOMS: atom_id res chain seq x y z
N LEU A 1 24.55 25.05 39.46
CA LEU A 1 23.42 24.43 38.76
C LEU A 1 23.83 24.23 37.29
N LYS A 2 24.53 23.16 36.89
CA LYS A 2 24.00 21.90 36.31
C LYS A 2 22.68 22.02 35.53
N ARG A 3 22.73 21.58 34.24
CA ARG A 3 21.65 21.05 33.38
C ARG A 3 20.75 22.13 32.71
N MET A 4 20.52 22.21 31.39
CA MET A 4 20.71 21.28 30.26
C MET A 4 20.85 22.06 28.94
N GLU A 5 21.81 21.66 28.09
CA GLU A 5 21.78 21.90 26.64
C GLU A 5 20.59 21.14 26.04
N THR A 6 19.72 21.86 25.32
CA THR A 6 18.68 21.24 24.48
C THR A 6 19.28 21.03 23.09
N ILE A 7 19.72 19.79 22.86
CA ILE A 7 20.15 19.28 21.56
C ILE A 7 18.91 18.76 20.85
N GLU A 8 18.33 19.52 19.93
CA GLU A 8 17.48 18.96 18.87
C GLU A 8 18.11 19.29 17.52
N LYS A 9 19.18 18.54 17.24
CA LYS A 9 19.83 18.49 15.94
C LYS A 9 19.13 17.40 15.12
N SER A 10 18.67 17.79 13.93
CA SER A 10 18.52 16.94 12.75
C SER A 10 17.44 15.85 12.75
N ILE A 11 16.33 16.15 12.06
CA ILE A 11 15.88 15.24 10.98
C ILE A 11 15.47 16.08 9.76
N SER A 12 16.49 16.56 9.06
CA SER A 12 16.40 17.03 7.70
C SER A 12 16.12 15.85 6.76
N GLY A 13 15.09 15.98 5.91
CA GLY A 13 15.08 15.31 4.61
C GLY A 13 14.40 13.96 4.54
N PHE A 14 13.06 13.97 4.39
CA PHE A 14 12.43 13.09 3.41
C PHE A 14 11.79 13.95 2.34
N LYS A 15 12.63 14.25 1.35
CA LYS A 15 12.28 14.79 0.04
C LYS A 15 11.21 13.88 -0.57
N LYS A 16 9.95 14.32 -0.51
CA LYS A 16 8.87 13.71 -1.30
C LYS A 16 9.12 14.09 -2.75
N GLU A 17 9.98 13.32 -3.40
CA GLU A 17 10.24 13.40 -4.82
C GLU A 17 8.94 13.03 -5.54
N SER A 18 8.23 14.09 -5.92
CA SER A 18 7.16 14.12 -6.88
C SER A 18 7.65 13.56 -8.21
N VAL A 19 7.34 12.29 -8.49
CA VAL A 19 7.31 11.82 -9.88
C VAL A 19 5.93 12.16 -10.42
N ALA A 20 5.92 13.24 -11.19
CA ALA A 20 4.78 13.76 -11.91
C ALA A 20 4.26 12.74 -12.94
N THR A 21 2.92 12.71 -13.05
CA THR A 21 2.18 12.69 -14.32
C THR A 21 2.36 11.49 -15.26
N VAL A 22 1.39 10.56 -15.19
CA VAL A 22 0.68 10.16 -16.41
C VAL A 22 -0.77 10.67 -16.31
N LYS A 23 -0.96 11.91 -16.75
CA LYS A 23 -2.27 12.42 -17.17
C LYS A 23 -2.54 11.88 -18.57
N SER A 24 -3.54 11.02 -18.72
CA SER A 24 -4.46 11.08 -19.86
C SER A 24 -5.72 10.26 -19.57
N LYS A 25 -6.75 10.98 -19.15
CA LYS A 25 -8.14 10.57 -19.29
C LYS A 25 -8.61 11.05 -20.66
N PRO A 26 -9.03 10.12 -21.55
CA PRO A 26 -10.20 10.35 -22.37
C PRO A 26 -11.34 9.46 -21.86
N ALA A 27 -12.49 10.08 -21.59
CA ALA A 27 -13.73 9.38 -21.32
C ALA A 27 -14.49 9.17 -22.65
N ALA A 28 -14.84 7.93 -22.96
CA ALA A 28 -16.06 7.58 -23.69
C ALA A 28 -16.41 6.09 -23.43
N PRO A 29 -17.70 5.72 -23.39
CA PRO A 29 -18.20 4.53 -22.72
C PRO A 29 -18.34 3.36 -23.70
N ALA A 30 -17.83 2.17 -23.36
CA ALA A 30 -18.32 0.94 -23.99
C ALA A 30 -17.88 -0.30 -23.21
N LYS A 31 -18.89 -1.06 -22.78
CA LYS A 31 -18.83 -2.34 -22.06
C LYS A 31 -18.24 -2.25 -20.66
N GLU A 32 -19.16 -2.32 -19.70
CA GLU A 32 -18.91 -2.82 -18.35
C GLU A 32 -18.33 -4.24 -18.46
N ALA A 33 -17.04 -4.32 -18.77
CA ALA A 33 -16.27 -5.52 -18.52
C ALA A 33 -16.37 -5.71 -17.01
N ILE A 34 -17.18 -6.69 -16.61
CA ILE A 34 -17.29 -7.13 -15.22
C ILE A 34 -15.85 -7.34 -14.76
N LYS A 35 -15.34 -6.41 -13.95
CA LYS A 35 -13.97 -6.47 -13.43
C LYS A 35 -13.95 -7.67 -12.51
N LYS A 36 -13.56 -8.83 -13.04
CA LYS A 36 -13.38 -10.04 -12.25
C LYS A 36 -12.26 -9.73 -11.26
N GLY A 37 -12.65 -9.57 -10.00
CA GLY A 37 -11.71 -9.32 -8.94
C GLY A 37 -10.69 -10.44 -8.83
N LEU A 38 -9.42 -10.08 -8.66
CA LEU A 38 -8.35 -11.04 -8.43
C LEU A 38 -8.19 -11.27 -6.94
N PHE A 39 -8.09 -12.53 -6.55
CA PHE A 39 -7.83 -12.93 -5.18
C PHE A 39 -6.50 -13.68 -5.06
N HIS A 40 -5.84 -13.51 -3.92
CA HIS A 40 -4.62 -14.22 -3.55
C HIS A 40 -4.82 -14.97 -2.23
N THR A 41 -4.40 -16.22 -2.18
CA THR A 41 -4.35 -17.01 -0.95
C THR A 41 -2.97 -16.87 -0.33
N ILE A 42 -2.92 -16.36 0.90
CA ILE A 42 -1.68 -16.07 1.61
C ILE A 42 -0.92 -17.37 1.90
N LYS A 43 0.35 -17.41 1.51
CA LYS A 43 1.27 -18.52 1.75
C LYS A 43 2.11 -18.27 3.01
N LYS A 44 2.76 -19.33 3.49
CA LYS A 44 3.67 -19.23 4.66
C LYS A 44 4.79 -18.23 4.36
N GLY A 45 4.98 -17.27 5.26
CA GLY A 45 6.04 -16.26 5.17
C GLY A 45 5.70 -15.04 4.31
N GLU A 46 4.51 -14.95 3.71
CA GLU A 46 4.09 -13.75 3.01
C GLU A 46 3.60 -12.66 3.97
N THR A 47 3.87 -11.41 3.61
CA THR A 47 3.39 -10.21 4.30
C THR A 47 2.57 -9.36 3.33
N LEU A 48 1.80 -8.39 3.83
CA LEU A 48 1.10 -7.44 2.95
C LEU A 48 2.07 -6.73 2.00
N TYR A 49 3.30 -6.47 2.45
CA TYR A 49 4.35 -5.86 1.62
C TYR A 49 4.82 -6.77 0.49
N SER A 50 5.11 -8.05 0.77
CA SER A 50 5.54 -8.97 -0.30
C SER A 50 4.43 -9.21 -1.32
N ILE A 51 3.18 -9.27 -0.87
CA ILE A 51 2.01 -9.41 -1.73
C ILE A 51 1.79 -8.13 -2.55
N SER A 52 1.92 -6.94 -1.95
CA SER A 52 1.74 -5.68 -2.68
C SER A 52 2.77 -5.53 -3.80
N LYS A 53 4.04 -5.89 -3.54
CA LYS A 53 5.10 -5.95 -4.55
C LYS A 53 4.76 -6.92 -5.68
N LYS A 54 4.29 -8.13 -5.35
CA LYS A 54 3.95 -9.16 -6.33
C LYS A 54 2.86 -8.74 -7.32
N TYR A 55 1.86 -7.99 -6.84
CA TYR A 55 0.74 -7.52 -7.67
C TYR A 55 0.90 -6.07 -8.15
N ASN A 56 2.07 -5.47 -7.89
CA ASN A 56 2.39 -4.09 -8.20
C ASN A 56 1.27 -3.13 -7.72
N THR A 57 0.94 -3.25 -6.44
CA THR A 57 -0.03 -2.42 -5.72
C THR A 57 0.60 -1.88 -4.45
N ASP A 58 -0.10 -0.95 -3.80
CA ASP A 58 0.33 -0.37 -2.54
C ASP A 58 -0.27 -1.12 -1.33
N VAL A 59 0.47 -1.17 -0.22
CA VAL A 59 0.01 -1.82 1.02
C VAL A 59 -1.24 -1.14 1.57
N GLU A 60 -1.33 0.19 1.50
CA GLU A 60 -2.50 0.94 1.95
C GLU A 60 -3.72 0.65 1.08
N THR A 61 -3.54 0.59 -0.24
CA THR A 61 -4.58 0.18 -1.19
C THR A 61 -5.07 -1.24 -0.87
N LEU A 62 -4.14 -2.18 -0.71
CA LEU A 62 -4.47 -3.57 -0.38
C LEU A 62 -5.23 -3.68 0.95
N ARG A 63 -4.86 -2.87 1.95
CA ARG A 63 -5.58 -2.80 3.22
C ARG A 63 -6.99 -2.26 3.06
N LYS A 64 -7.16 -1.11 2.38
CA LYS A 64 -8.48 -0.49 2.16
C LYS A 64 -9.42 -1.45 1.43
N LEU A 65 -8.91 -2.11 0.40
CA LEU A 65 -9.62 -3.07 -0.43
C LEU A 65 -10.15 -4.27 0.37
N ASN A 66 -9.40 -4.69 1.38
CA ASN A 66 -9.75 -5.82 2.26
C ASN A 66 -10.27 -5.38 3.64
N LYS A 67 -10.53 -4.07 3.84
CA LYS A 67 -10.97 -3.48 5.11
C LYS A 67 -10.06 -3.86 6.30
N LEU A 68 -8.76 -3.89 6.08
CA LEU A 68 -7.76 -4.25 7.09
C LEU A 68 -7.26 -3.01 7.86
N SER A 69 -7.25 -3.11 9.18
CA SER A 69 -6.61 -2.15 10.09
C SER A 69 -5.10 -2.07 9.85
N VAL A 70 -4.45 -1.01 10.35
CA VAL A 70 -2.98 -0.82 10.22
C VAL A 70 -2.22 -1.95 10.91
N ASN A 71 -2.73 -2.38 12.06
CA ASN A 71 -2.14 -3.44 12.89
C ASN A 71 -2.72 -4.82 12.54
N ALA A 72 -3.42 -4.96 11.42
CA ALA A 72 -4.04 -6.22 11.05
C ALA A 72 -2.96 -7.27 10.76
N THR A 73 -3.01 -8.39 11.48
CA THR A 73 -2.19 -9.56 11.18
C THR A 73 -2.88 -10.39 10.09
N ILE A 74 -2.10 -10.76 9.07
CA ILE A 74 -2.57 -11.68 8.02
C ILE A 74 -2.07 -13.10 8.31
N PHE A 75 -2.91 -14.09 8.01
CA PHE A 75 -2.60 -15.50 8.26
C PHE A 75 -2.55 -16.29 6.96
N LYS A 76 -1.68 -17.29 6.93
CA LYS A 76 -1.62 -18.27 5.83
C LYS A 76 -3.00 -18.91 5.62
N GLY A 77 -3.35 -19.19 4.36
CA GLY A 77 -4.65 -19.74 3.98
C GLY A 77 -5.75 -18.70 3.82
N ASN A 78 -5.58 -17.48 4.33
CA ASN A 78 -6.56 -16.42 4.13
C ASN A 78 -6.53 -15.94 2.68
N LYS A 79 -7.73 -15.69 2.14
CA LYS A 79 -7.91 -15.16 0.80
C LYS A 79 -8.15 -13.66 0.88
N ILE A 80 -7.34 -12.88 0.17
CA ILE A 80 -7.46 -11.43 0.10
C ILE A 80 -7.65 -10.99 -1.35
N PHE A 81 -8.41 -9.93 -1.54
CA PHE A 81 -8.63 -9.28 -2.82
C PHE A 81 -7.41 -8.41 -3.17
N VAL A 82 -6.90 -8.47 -4.40
CA VAL A 82 -5.68 -7.76 -4.81
C VAL A 82 -5.88 -6.81 -6.00
N ARG A 83 -6.93 -6.98 -6.81
CA ARG A 83 -7.29 -6.10 -7.95
C ARG A 83 -8.77 -6.19 -8.31
#